data_AF-A0A4Y8IFF7-F1
#
_entry.id   AF-A0A4Y8IFF7-F1
#
_cell.length_a   1.000
_cell.length_b   1.000
_cell.length_c   1.000
_cell.angle_alpha   90.00
_cell.angle_beta   90.00
_cell.angle_gamma   90.00
#
_symmetry.space_group_name_H-M   'P 1'
#
loop_
_entity.id
_entity.type
_entity.pdbx_description
1 polymer ?
#
loop_
_entity_poly.entity_id
_entity_poly.type
_entity_poly.pdbx_seq_one_letter_code
_entity_poly.pdbx_strand_id
1 'polypeptide(L)' 'MKKDERTKYQTWDSLPDTLTANHISQFLQISRRRVYELFQIHVEEGGIPNFEIGASKRVTKKDFKKWISSRMKEKNNTNS' A
#
# COMPACT_ATOMS: atom_id res chain seq x y z
N MET A 1 -4.38 23.91 16.80
CA MET A 1 -3.56 23.05 15.92
C MET A 1 -4.45 22.46 14.84
N LYS A 2 -4.17 22.68 13.56
CA LYS A 2 -4.88 21.97 12.48
C LYS A 2 -4.40 20.51 12.50
N LYS A 3 -5.31 19.54 12.64
CA LYS A 3 -4.95 18.12 12.44
C LYS A 3 -4.33 18.01 11.05
N ASP A 4 -3.12 17.49 10.99
CA ASP A 4 -2.46 17.23 9.72
C ASP A 4 -3.23 16.11 8.99
N GLU A 5 -4.04 16.48 8.00
CA GLU A 5 -4.86 15.56 7.19
C GLU A 5 -4.03 14.49 6.48
N ARG A 6 -2.69 14.63 6.46
CA ARG A 6 -1.75 13.63 5.93
C ARG A 6 -1.74 12.32 6.70
N THR A 7 -2.31 12.26 7.91
CA THR A 7 -2.16 11.11 8.81
C THR A 7 -3.50 10.47 9.23
N LYS A 8 -4.50 10.51 8.36
CA LYS A 8 -5.84 9.93 8.63
C LYS A 8 -5.82 8.40 8.76
N TYR A 9 -4.95 7.71 8.01
CA TYR A 9 -4.91 6.26 7.95
C TYR A 9 -3.62 5.70 8.55
N GLN A 10 -3.56 5.48 9.86
CA GLN A 10 -2.36 4.94 10.55
C GLN A 10 -2.54 3.51 11.07
N THR A 11 -3.76 3.00 11.12
CA THR A 11 -4.05 1.66 11.65
C THR A 11 -4.79 0.85 10.60
N TRP A 12 -4.70 -0.47 10.71
CA TRP A 12 -5.45 -1.35 9.82
C TRP A 12 -6.94 -1.05 9.89
N ASP A 13 -7.49 -0.75 11.06
CA ASP A 13 -8.92 -0.54 11.25
C ASP A 13 -9.41 0.77 10.64
N SER A 14 -8.55 1.79 10.51
CA SER A 14 -8.93 3.04 9.86
C SER A 14 -8.98 2.96 8.34
N LEU A 15 -8.41 1.92 7.74
CA LEU A 15 -8.44 1.72 6.29
C LEU A 15 -9.79 1.14 5.82
N PRO A 16 -10.38 1.68 4.72
CA PRO A 16 -11.53 1.07 4.07
C PRO A 16 -11.17 -0.27 3.41
N ASP A 17 -12.19 -1.06 3.03
CA ASP A 17 -11.95 -2.37 2.40
C ASP A 17 -11.32 -2.27 1.00
N THR A 18 -11.55 -1.15 0.31
CA THR A 18 -10.90 -0.84 -0.98
C THR A 18 -10.03 0.40 -0.85
N LEU A 19 -8.75 0.25 -1.16
CA LEU A 19 -7.72 1.25 -0.99
C LEU A 19 -7.44 2.01 -2.28
N THR A 20 -7.19 3.30 -2.13
CA THR A 20 -6.64 4.17 -3.17
C THR A 20 -5.13 4.33 -2.98
N ALA A 21 -4.45 4.86 -4.00
CA ALA A 21 -3.05 5.25 -3.86
C ALA A 21 -2.83 6.25 -2.71
N ASN A 22 -3.81 7.12 -2.42
CA ASN A 22 -3.72 8.06 -1.30
C ASN A 22 -3.81 7.36 0.06
N HIS A 23 -4.70 6.36 0.20
CA HIS A 23 -4.81 5.57 1.44
C HIS A 23 -3.47 4.88 1.76
N ILE A 24 -2.87 4.24 0.76
CA ILE A 24 -1.59 3.54 0.90
C ILE A 24 -0.45 4.52 1.18
N SER A 25 -0.42 5.66 0.47
CA SER A 25 0.56 6.72 0.67
C SER A 25 0.55 7.25 2.10
N GLN A 26 -0.64 7.51 2.66
CA GLN A 26 -0.79 7.98 4.04
C GLN A 26 -0.41 6.89 5.06
N PHE A 27 -0.81 5.64 4.80
CA PHE A 27 -0.53 4.51 5.69
C PHE A 27 0.95 4.15 5.77
N LEU A 28 1.65 4.14 4.63
CA LEU A 28 3.08 3.82 4.56
C LEU A 28 3.99 5.04 4.72
N GLN A 29 3.41 6.24 4.79
CA GLN A 29 4.14 7.51 4.84
C GLN A 29 5.14 7.68 3.66
N ILE A 30 4.71 7.28 2.46
CA ILE A 30 5.47 7.44 1.20
C ILE A 30 4.70 8.31 0.22
N SER A 31 5.37 8.89 -0.78
CA SER A 31 4.68 9.69 -1.79
C SER A 31 3.69 8.86 -2.62
N ARG A 32 2.57 9.48 -3.06
CA ARG A 32 1.64 8.84 -4.02
C ARG A 32 2.35 8.36 -5.28
N ARG A 33 3.35 9.10 -5.76
CA ARG A 33 4.21 8.73 -6.90
C ARG A 33 4.86 7.36 -6.67
N ARG A 34 5.46 7.14 -5.49
CA ARG A 34 6.08 5.86 -5.13
C ARG A 34 5.06 4.73 -5.10
N VAL A 35 3.83 4.99 -4.64
CA VAL A 35 2.75 3.98 -4.70
C VAL A 35 2.43 3.59 -6.14
N TYR A 36 2.37 4.55 -7.07
CA TYR A 36 2.14 4.24 -8.49
C TYR A 36 3.30 3.47 -9.13
N GLU A 37 4.55 3.77 -8.78
CA GLU A 37 5.69 2.93 -9.21
C GLU A 37 5.53 1.49 -8.70
N LEU A 38 5.16 1.32 -7.43
CA LEU A 38 4.90 -0.01 -6.86
C LEU A 38 3.72 -0.72 -7.54
N PHE A 39 2.76 0.00 -8.11
CA PHE A 39 1.69 -0.62 -8.91
C PHE A 39 2.14 -1.09 -10.29
N GLN A 40 3.27 -0.59 -10.79
CA GLN A 40 3.85 -0.96 -12.09
C GLN A 40 4.83 -2.13 -11.98
N ILE A 41 5.39 -2.38 -10.80
CA ILE A 41 6.26 -3.52 -10.54
C ILE A 41 5.39 -4.79 -10.47
N HIS A 42 5.93 -5.91 -10.96
CA HIS A 42 5.28 -7.21 -10.84
C HIS A 42 5.20 -7.65 -9.37
N VAL A 43 4.12 -8.33 -8.95
CA VAL A 43 3.89 -8.66 -7.54
C VAL A 43 5.03 -9.49 -6.94
N GLU A 44 5.51 -10.48 -7.68
CA GLU A 44 6.64 -11.35 -7.31
C GLU A 44 7.96 -10.57 -7.12
N GLU A 45 8.11 -9.41 -7.77
CA GLU A 45 9.36 -8.62 -7.76
C GLU A 45 9.36 -7.47 -6.74
N GLY A 46 8.21 -7.17 -6.10
CA GLY A 46 8.12 -5.89 -5.38
C GLY A 46 6.73 -5.29 -5.35
N GLY A 47 5.95 -5.59 -6.38
CA GLY A 47 4.76 -4.83 -6.74
C GLY A 47 3.62 -4.95 -5.75
N ILE A 48 2.88 -3.86 -5.56
CA ILE A 48 1.62 -3.89 -4.83
C ILE A 48 0.55 -4.46 -5.79
N PRO A 49 -0.12 -5.57 -5.43
CA PRO A 49 -1.21 -6.10 -6.25
C PRO A 49 -2.31 -5.05 -6.37
N ASN A 50 -2.79 -4.80 -7.59
CA ASN A 50 -3.82 -3.81 -7.87
C ASN A 50 -4.75 -4.27 -8.99
N PHE A 51 -5.94 -3.69 -9.02
CA PHE A 51 -6.90 -3.83 -10.10
C PHE A 51 -7.37 -2.45 -10.58
N GLU A 52 -7.90 -2.38 -11.79
CA GLU A 52 -8.28 -1.13 -12.43
C GLU A 52 -9.79 -0.94 -12.46
N ILE A 53 -10.22 0.30 -12.21
CA ILE A 53 -11.58 0.79 -12.46
C ILE A 53 -11.41 2.06 -13.32
N GLY A 54 -11.55 1.92 -14.64
CA GLY A 54 -11.13 2.98 -15.58
C GLY A 54 -9.64 3.32 -15.38
N ALA A 55 -9.30 4.61 -15.36
CA ALA A 55 -7.93 5.08 -15.12
C ALA A 55 -7.46 4.97 -13.65
N SER A 56 -8.29 4.43 -12.76
CA SER A 56 -8.04 4.38 -11.33
C SER A 56 -7.53 3.00 -10.90
N LYS A 57 -6.41 2.96 -10.19
CA LYS A 57 -5.90 1.74 -9.54
C LYS A 57 -6.44 1.60 -8.12
N ARG A 58 -6.80 0.38 -7.74
CA ARG A 58 -7.35 0.03 -6.42
C ARG A 58 -6.71 -1.24 -5.89
N VAL A 59 -6.70 -1.38 -4.57
CA VAL A 59 -6.17 -2.55 -3.86
C VAL A 59 -7.16 -2.96 -2.79
N THR A 60 -7.44 -4.24 -2.61
CA THR A 60 -8.24 -4.67 -1.47
C THR A 60 -7.41 -4.59 -0.19
N LYS A 61 -8.02 -4.24 0.94
CA LYS A 61 -7.36 -4.25 2.25
C LYS A 61 -6.74 -5.60 2.58
N LYS A 62 -7.41 -6.69 2.18
CA LYS A 62 -6.93 -8.07 2.33
C LYS A 62 -5.63 -8.29 1.58
N ASP A 63 -5.55 -7.90 0.31
CA ASP A 63 -4.36 -8.12 -0.50
C ASP A 63 -3.21 -7.19 -0.09
N PHE A 64 -3.52 -5.96 0.33
CA PHE A 64 -2.52 -5.07 0.89
C PHE A 64 -1.88 -5.61 2.18
N LYS A 65 -2.68 -6.17 3.10
CA LYS A 65 -2.17 -6.86 4.31
C LYS A 65 -1.24 -8.02 3.97
N LYS A 66 -1.63 -8.83 2.99
CA LYS A 66 -0.80 -9.96 2.51
C LYS A 66 0.52 -9.47 1.94
N TRP A 67 0.50 -8.43 1.11
CA TRP A 67 1.69 -7.84 0.52
C TRP A 67 2.66 -7.30 1.57
N ILE A 68 2.19 -6.55 2.58
CA ILE A 68 3.06 -6.10 3.69
C ILE A 68 3.70 -7.29 4.41
N SER A 69 2.91 -8.35 4.66
CA SER A 69 3.40 -9.55 5.32
C SER A 69 4.46 -10.28 4.49
N SER A 70 4.36 -10.29 3.16
CA SER A 70 5.39 -10.89 2.30
C SER A 70 6.69 -10.09 2.34
N ARG A 71 6.63 -8.76 2.30
CA ARG A 71 7.82 -7.89 2.39
C ARG A 71 8.61 -8.06 3.68
N MET A 72 7.90 -8.26 4.80
CA MET A 72 8.56 -8.51 6.09
C MET A 72 9.25 -9.88 6.13
N LYS A 73 8.65 -10.90 5.52
CA LYS A 73 9.25 -12.25 5.43
C LYS A 73 10.48 -12.28 4.53
N GLU A 74 10.39 -11.65 3.35
CA GLU A 74 11.52 -11.54 2.42
C GLU A 74 12.74 -10.91 3.10
N LYS A 75 12.55 -9.81 3.84
CA LYS A 75 13.64 -9.16 4.59
C LYS A 75 14.29 -10.08 5.63
N ASN A 76 13.49 -10.93 6.30
CA ASN A 76 14.03 -11.86 7.30
C ASN A 76 14.81 -13.01 6.64
N ASN A 77 14.42 -13.44 5.44
CA ASN A 77 15.11 -14.49 4.70
C ASN A 77 16.41 -14.01 4.04
N THR A 78 16.54 -12.74 3.66
CA THR A 78 17.77 -12.19 3.06
C THR A 78 18.87 -11.91 4.10
N ASN A 79 18.54 -11.91 5.39
CA ASN A 79 19.47 -11.66 6.49
C ASN A 79 19.86 -12.93 7.29
N SER A 80 19.58 -14.13 6.76
CA SER A 80 19.93 -15.42 7.38
C SER A 80 20.99 -16.16 6.58
#